data_AF-A0A822G8B9-F1
#
_entry.id   AF-A0A822G8B9-F1
#
_cell.length_a   1.000
_cell.length_b   1.000
_cell.length_c   1.000
_cell.angle_alpha   90.00
_cell.angle_beta   90.00
_cell.angle_gamma   90.00
#
_symmetry.space_group_name_H-M   'P 1'
#
loop_
_entity.id
_entity.type
_entity.pdbx_description
1 polymer ?
#
loop_
_entity_poly.entity_id
_entity_poly.type
_entity_poly.pdbx_seq_one_letter_code
_entity_poly.pdbx_strand_id
1 'polypeptide(L)'
;MQPHRHAHVTRPRTAGQTWHKDSYFGYRKPLRHHQLRYTMVMYYPQDTTIEMGPTAIIPRSQYDVKHQKMYSHSETLENPNTT
;
A
#
# COMPACT_ATOMS: atom_id res chain seq x y z
N MET A 1 -5.93 -3.01 17.99
CA MET A 1 -5.06 -1.93 17.45
C MET A 1 -3.66 -2.50 17.30
N GLN A 2 -3.08 -2.52 16.09
CA GLN A 2 -1.65 -2.76 15.96
C GLN A 2 -0.92 -1.59 16.61
N PRO A 3 -0.04 -1.81 17.59
CA PRO A 3 0.73 -0.72 18.16
C PRO A 3 1.82 -0.29 17.17
N HIS A 4 1.47 0.56 16.20
CA HIS A 4 2.45 1.33 15.44
C HIS A 4 2.97 2.42 16.38
N ARG A 5 4.06 2.10 17.09
CA ARG A 5 4.65 2.98 18.10
C ARG A 5 5.82 3.80 17.58
N HIS A 6 6.26 3.57 16.34
CA HIS A 6 7.45 4.18 15.76
C HIS A 6 7.12 4.88 14.44
N ALA A 7 7.71 6.07 14.23
CA ALA A 7 7.61 6.78 12.96
C ALA A 7 8.34 6.01 11.86
N HIS A 8 7.68 5.83 10.71
CA HIS A 8 8.30 5.20 9.56
C HIS A 8 9.11 6.23 8.77
N VAL A 9 10.37 5.93 8.48
CA VAL A 9 11.26 6.81 7.70
C VAL A 9 11.70 6.07 6.44
N THR A 10 11.35 6.63 5.28
CA THR A 10 11.85 6.17 3.97
C THR A 10 13.12 6.94 3.64
N ARG A 11 14.24 6.24 3.43
CA ARG A 11 15.50 6.88 3.04
C ARG A 11 15.47 7.22 1.54
N PRO A 12 16.20 8.26 1.10
CA PRO A 12 16.37 8.53 -0.33
C PRO A 12 16.86 7.28 -1.08
N ARG A 13 16.39 7.09 -2.32
CA ARG A 13 16.74 5.96 -3.20
C ARG A 13 16.32 4.57 -2.66
N THR A 14 15.37 4.51 -1.73
CA THR A 14 14.73 3.24 -1.34
C THR A 14 13.72 2.84 -2.40
N ALA A 15 13.70 1.55 -2.77
CA ALA A 15 12.68 1.03 -3.68
C ALA A 15 11.28 1.11 -3.04
N GLY A 16 10.26 1.36 -3.87
CA GLY A 16 8.87 1.36 -3.42
C GLY A 16 8.43 0.00 -2.88
N GLN A 17 7.43 0.02 -2.00
CA GLN A 17 6.82 -1.21 -1.50
C GLN A 17 5.96 -1.87 -2.57
N THR A 18 5.90 -3.20 -2.56
CA THR A 18 4.92 -3.93 -3.39
C THR A 18 3.52 -3.70 -2.86
N TRP A 19 2.53 -3.80 -3.75
CA TRP A 19 1.12 -3.77 -3.35
C TRP A 19 0.84 -4.82 -2.29
N HIS A 20 0.26 -4.40 -1.17
CA HIS A 20 -0.11 -5.30 -0.09
C HIS A 20 -1.33 -4.74 0.66
N LYS A 21 -1.87 -5.57 1.55
CA LYS A 21 -2.87 -5.16 2.53
C LYS A 21 -2.32 -5.47 3.90
N ASP A 22 -2.43 -4.52 4.82
CA ASP A 22 -2.00 -4.74 6.19
C ASP A 22 -2.83 -5.84 6.86
N SER A 23 -2.15 -6.68 7.64
CA SER A 23 -2.76 -7.82 8.33
C SER A 23 -2.02 -8.09 9.63
N TYR A 24 -2.77 -8.16 10.73
CA TYR A 24 -2.25 -8.54 12.04
C TYR A 24 -1.69 -9.98 12.04
N PHE A 25 -2.28 -10.88 11.26
CA PHE A 25 -1.90 -12.30 11.21
C PHE A 25 -0.86 -12.60 10.10
N GLY A 26 -0.24 -11.55 9.53
CA GLY A 26 0.67 -11.67 8.40
C GLY A 26 0.02 -12.34 7.18
N TYR A 27 0.84 -12.93 6.32
CA TYR A 27 0.43 -13.62 5.09
C TYR A 27 -0.31 -14.95 5.31
N ARG A 28 -0.42 -15.42 6.56
CA ARG A 28 -0.76 -16.83 6.84
C ARG A 28 -2.24 -17.15 6.68
N LYS A 29 -3.14 -16.17 6.69
CA LYS A 29 -4.54 -16.34 6.28
C LYS A 29 -5.10 -15.02 5.72
N PRO A 30 -5.57 -14.96 4.46
CA PRO A 30 -6.35 -13.84 3.96
C PRO A 30 -7.76 -13.88 4.56
N LEU A 31 -7.87 -13.71 5.88
CA LEU A 31 -9.15 -13.49 6.54
C LEU A 31 -9.63 -12.10 6.12
N ARG A 32 -10.46 -12.06 5.07
CA ARG A 32 -11.20 -10.86 4.70
C ARG A 32 -12.56 -10.94 5.39
N HIS A 33 -12.87 -9.91 6.16
CA HIS A 33 -14.19 -9.73 6.74
C HIS A 33 -14.98 -8.77 5.85
N HIS A 34 -16.26 -9.06 5.64
CA HIS A 34 -17.17 -8.16 4.94
C HIS A 34 -17.39 -6.85 5.70
N GLN A 35 -17.23 -6.89 7.02
CA GLN A 35 -17.29 -5.71 7.88
C GLN A 35 -15.93 -5.03 8.00
N LEU A 36 -15.94 -3.71 8.00
CA LEU A 36 -14.78 -2.89 8.37
C LEU A 36 -14.43 -3.17 9.83
N ARG A 37 -13.19 -3.60 10.08
CA ARG A 37 -12.68 -3.86 11.45
C ARG A 37 -11.64 -2.87 11.90
N TYR A 38 -10.84 -2.35 10.97
CA TYR A 38 -9.73 -1.46 11.25
C TYR A 38 -9.62 -0.40 10.17
N THR A 39 -9.31 0.81 10.60
CA THR A 39 -8.92 1.93 9.74
C THR A 39 -7.48 2.27 10.07
N MET A 40 -6.66 2.49 9.04
CA MET A 40 -5.31 3.00 9.21
C MET A 40 -5.30 4.47 8.82
N VAL A 41 -4.70 5.29 9.69
CA VAL A 41 -4.49 6.71 9.46
C VAL A 41 -2.99 6.93 9.30
N MET A 42 -2.60 7.51 8.17
CA MET A 42 -1.21 7.89 7.89
C MET A 42 -1.07 9.40 8.01
N TYR A 43 -0.16 9.84 8.86
CA TYR A 43 0.16 11.25 9.06
C TYR A 43 1.55 11.55 8.53
N TYR A 44 1.64 12.52 7.61
CA TYR A 44 2.90 13.00 7.04
C TYR A 44 3.20 14.36 7.66
N PRO A 45 4.22 14.48 8.52
CA PRO A 45 4.54 15.74 9.20
C PRO A 45 5.19 16.79 8.28
N GLN A 46 5.40 16.45 7.01
CA GLN A 46 6.03 17.28 5.99
C GLN A 46 5.29 17.11 4.66
N ASP A 47 5.42 18.10 3.77
CA ASP A 47 4.92 17.98 2.40
C ASP A 47 5.49 16.73 1.73
N THR A 48 4.62 15.96 1.06
CA THR A 48 4.99 14.70 0.41
C THR A 48 4.84 14.84 -1.10
N THR A 49 5.93 15.14 -1.80
CA THR A 49 5.99 15.23 -3.26
C THR A 49 5.96 13.85 -3.92
N ILE A 50 5.62 13.81 -5.22
CA ILE A 50 5.59 12.58 -6.02
C ILE A 50 6.95 11.87 -6.02
N GLU A 51 8.06 12.63 -6.10
CA GLU A 51 9.43 12.10 -6.15
C GLU A 51 9.85 11.37 -4.86
N MET A 52 9.26 11.72 -3.72
CA MET A 52 9.52 11.05 -2.44
C MET A 52 8.83 9.68 -2.31
N GLY A 53 7.91 9.35 -3.23
CA GLY A 53 7.14 8.11 -3.19
C GLY A 53 6.03 8.15 -2.14
N PRO A 54 4.97 8.95 -2.33
CA PRO A 54 3.83 8.98 -1.43
C PRO A 54 3.13 7.62 -1.39
N THR A 55 2.40 7.34 -0.32
CA THR A 55 1.60 6.12 -0.26
C THR A 55 0.48 6.19 -1.30
N ALA A 56 0.40 5.15 -2.13
CA ALA A 56 -0.68 4.97 -3.09
C ALA A 56 -1.71 3.97 -2.55
N ILE A 57 -2.97 4.19 -2.93
CA ILE A 57 -4.07 3.25 -2.66
C ILE A 57 -4.70 2.80 -3.97
N ILE A 58 -5.18 1.55 -4.02
CA ILE A 58 -6.07 1.11 -5.09
C ILE A 58 -7.50 1.34 -4.61
N PRO A 59 -8.27 2.25 -5.24
CA PRO A 59 -9.65 2.51 -4.86
C PRO A 59 -10.48 1.22 -4.86
N ARG A 60 -11.38 1.09 -3.87
CA ARG A 60 -12.34 -0.04 -3.76
C ARG A 60 -11.70 -1.44 -3.59
N SER A 61 -10.40 -1.51 -3.34
CA SER A 61 -9.68 -2.78 -3.22
C SER A 61 -9.87 -3.47 -1.88
N GLN A 62 -10.51 -2.86 -0.87
CA GLN A 62 -10.57 -3.38 0.50
C GLN A 62 -11.13 -4.81 0.59
N TYR A 63 -12.11 -5.15 -0.27
CA TYR A 63 -12.74 -6.47 -0.32
C TYR A 63 -12.10 -7.45 -1.31
N ASP A 64 -11.12 -7.01 -2.10
CA ASP A 64 -10.48 -7.88 -3.08
C ASP A 64 -9.73 -9.04 -2.40
N VAL A 65 -9.87 -10.25 -2.96
CA VAL A 65 -9.23 -11.47 -2.50
C VAL A 65 -8.02 -11.86 -3.37
N LYS A 66 -7.73 -11.09 -4.44
CA LYS A 66 -6.60 -11.34 -5.33
C LYS A 66 -5.30 -11.51 -4.53
N HIS A 67 -4.61 -12.61 -4.84
CA HIS A 67 -3.36 -12.99 -4.21
C HIS A 67 -2.27 -11.97 -4.58
N GLN A 68 -1.44 -11.56 -3.62
CA GLN A 68 -0.42 -10.52 -3.78
C GLN A 68 0.52 -10.73 -4.99
N LYS A 69 0.78 -11.99 -5.38
CA LYS A 69 1.55 -12.34 -6.60
C LYS A 69 0.98 -11.77 -7.90
N MET A 70 -0.32 -11.45 -7.95
CA MET A 70 -0.92 -10.79 -9.11
C MET A 70 -0.59 -9.29 -9.17
N TYR A 71 -0.28 -8.66 -8.03
CA TYR A 71 0.09 -7.24 -7.98
C TYR A 71 1.62 -7.01 -7.94
N SER A 72 2.42 -8.07 -7.93
CA SER A 72 3.89 -7.96 -8.01
C SER A 72 4.41 -7.70 -9.43
N HIS A 73 3.53 -7.68 -10.43
CA HIS A 73 3.86 -7.24 -11.78
C HIS A 73 3.38 -5.81 -11.95
N SER A 74 4.30 -4.85 -11.83
CA SER A 74 4.07 -3.49 -12.29
C SER A 74 4.07 -3.53 -13.83
N GLU A 75 2.90 -3.64 -14.44
CA GLU A 75 2.77 -3.16 -15.82
C GLU A 75 3.12 -1.67 -15.79
N THR A 76 4.20 -1.32 -16.46
CA THR A 76 4.55 0.05 -16.77
C THR A 76 3.34 0.69 -17.43
N LEU A 77 2.76 1.70 -16.80
CA LEU A 77 1.74 2.54 -17.43
C LEU A 77 2.42 3.28 -18.59
N GLU A 78 2.49 2.64 -19.75
CA GLU A 78 2.86 3.33 -20.99
C GLU A 78 1.77 4.36 -21.28
N ASN A 79 2.20 5.61 -21.27
CA ASN A 79 1.38 6.79 -21.46
C ASN A 79 0.87 6.79 -22.92
N PRO A 80 -0.45 6.74 -23.20
CA PRO A 80 -0.96 6.63 -24.57
C PRO A 80 -0.79 7.89 -25.45
N ASN A 81 0.06 8.84 -25.04
CA ASN A 81 0.24 10.15 -25.70
C ASN A 81 1.72 10.48 -25.98
N THR A 82 2.47 9.55 -26.56
CA THR A 82 3.73 9.90 -27.24
C THR A 82 3.63 9.44 -28.69
N THR A 83 3.68 10.44 -29.58
CA THR A 83 3.63 10.41 -31.06
C THR A 83 4.50 9.36 -31.73
#